data_AF-A0A8J4FYE4-F1
#
_entry.id   AF-A0A8J4FYE4-F1
#
_cell.length_a   1.000
_cell.length_b   1.000
_cell.length_c   1.000
_cell.angle_alpha   90.00
_cell.angle_beta   90.00
_cell.angle_gamma   90.00
#
_symmetry.space_group_name_H-M   'P 1'
#
loop_
_entity.id
_entity.type
_entity.pdbx_description
1 polymer ?
#
loop_
_entity_poly.entity_id
_entity_poly.type
_entity_poly.pdbx_seq_one_letter_code
_entity_poly.pdbx_strand_id
1 'polypeptide(L)'
;MENIDQVIEAGLIGAAWDATSNASTFYLHSQRNPPGQYGSADALIAATQQAASRTQARVSEASTANPGLPPSSLASFLRVKSSISGLVLTDFDSAFKGPYYQSDHDDGLNTFQHMVEAITDAALMLARMLHFLVKAPGAPDLELNRTAAAAVAEAALASCTLSDSPGFRCPEAAALINPEFRVYEDGTTSAAIFAYPGVMSFVSVYPKRSPNKPQVPSFILNYLGNLTAVPLTDSTNTSSGEGVECNGDCEGSFACIGWRYTTSDKSGFGRCCNTTTNLVPAYSLRWVWLRQRRGANDRSPAGRRTNV
;
A
#
# COMPACT_ATOMS: atom_id res chain seq x y z
N MET A 1 -7.63 -2.39 -17.80
CA MET A 1 -8.71 -1.58 -17.22
C MET A 1 -10.08 -2.23 -17.33
N GLU A 2 -10.29 -3.17 -18.26
CA GLU A 2 -11.59 -3.84 -18.44
C GLU A 2 -12.02 -4.63 -17.20
N ASN A 3 -11.09 -5.29 -16.51
CA ASN A 3 -11.35 -6.12 -15.32
C ASN A 3 -11.43 -5.33 -14.00
N ILE A 4 -11.54 -4.00 -14.03
CA ILE A 4 -11.67 -3.19 -12.80
C ILE A 4 -13.07 -2.58 -12.78
N ASP A 5 -13.87 -3.02 -11.81
CA ASP A 5 -15.26 -2.60 -11.66
C ASP A 5 -15.42 -1.43 -10.69
N GLN A 6 -14.68 -1.49 -9.57
CA GLN A 6 -14.77 -0.53 -8.47
C GLN A 6 -13.37 -0.20 -7.97
N VAL A 7 -13.19 1.03 -7.46
CA VAL A 7 -11.94 1.49 -6.84
C VAL A 7 -12.27 2.09 -5.48
N ILE A 8 -11.70 1.52 -4.43
CA ILE A 8 -11.72 2.13 -3.09
C ILE A 8 -10.30 2.57 -2.75
N GLU A 9 -10.18 3.80 -2.26
CA GLU A 9 -8.93 4.37 -1.77
C GLU A 9 -9.11 4.86 -0.34
N ALA A 10 -8.15 4.56 0.53
CA ALA A 10 -8.02 5.19 1.83
C ALA A 10 -6.99 6.32 1.73
N GLY A 11 -7.41 7.57 1.93
CA GLY A 11 -6.56 8.75 1.87
C GLY A 11 -6.67 9.55 3.15
N LEU A 12 -5.56 9.80 3.85
CA LEU A 12 -5.53 10.48 5.16
C LEU A 12 -6.62 10.00 6.12
N ILE A 13 -6.35 8.92 6.85
CA ILE A 13 -7.29 8.35 7.83
C ILE A 13 -6.79 8.47 9.27
N GLY A 14 -5.56 8.95 9.47
CA GLY A 14 -4.84 8.88 10.75
C GLY A 14 -5.42 9.78 11.84
N ALA A 15 -6.13 10.85 11.50
CA ALA A 15 -6.74 11.78 12.45
C ALA A 15 -8.27 11.56 12.60
N ALA A 16 -8.77 10.37 12.28
CA ALA A 16 -10.20 10.07 12.36
C ALA A 16 -10.70 9.90 13.81
N TRP A 17 -9.85 9.39 14.71
CA TRP A 17 -10.24 9.07 16.09
C TRP A 17 -10.53 10.30 16.93
N ASP A 18 -11.69 10.31 17.58
CA ASP A 18 -12.07 11.29 18.58
C ASP A 18 -12.26 10.61 19.94
N ALA A 19 -11.35 10.91 20.88
CA ALA A 19 -11.37 10.36 22.23
C ALA A 19 -12.64 10.75 23.03
N THR A 20 -13.29 11.86 22.68
CA THR A 20 -14.51 12.34 23.35
C THR A 20 -15.70 11.46 22.98
N SER A 21 -15.82 11.10 21.70
CA SER A 21 -16.90 10.25 21.20
C SER A 21 -16.55 8.76 21.18
N ASN A 22 -15.30 8.41 21.51
CA ASN A 22 -14.75 7.06 21.51
C ASN A 22 -15.01 6.33 20.18
N ALA A 23 -14.85 7.07 19.08
CA ALA A 23 -15.12 6.60 17.73
C ALA A 23 -14.29 7.35 16.69
N SER A 24 -13.98 6.67 15.59
CA SER A 24 -13.39 7.27 14.40
C SER A 24 -14.48 7.92 13.53
N THR A 25 -14.23 9.11 13.00
CA THR A 25 -15.14 9.77 12.03
C THR A 25 -14.47 9.86 10.67
N PHE A 26 -15.13 9.28 9.67
CA PHE A 26 -14.67 9.27 8.28
C PHE A 26 -15.67 9.92 7.32
N TYR A 27 -15.14 10.46 6.24
CA TYR A 27 -15.88 11.09 5.16
C TYR A 27 -15.66 10.36 3.85
N LEU A 28 -16.75 10.11 3.14
CA LEU A 28 -16.77 9.43 1.86
C LEU A 28 -16.79 10.46 0.73
N HIS A 29 -15.71 10.51 -0.03
CA HIS A 29 -15.60 11.34 -1.22
C HIS A 29 -15.81 10.50 -2.46
N SER A 30 -16.76 10.91 -3.29
CA SER A 30 -17.05 10.28 -4.57
C SER A 30 -17.11 11.33 -5.68
N GLN A 31 -17.04 10.88 -6.93
CA GLN A 31 -17.20 11.77 -8.08
C GLN A 31 -18.62 12.32 -8.06
N ARG A 32 -18.74 13.64 -7.99
CA ARG A 32 -20.01 14.34 -8.11
C ARG A 32 -19.95 15.23 -9.33
N ASN A 33 -20.69 14.88 -10.38
CA ASN A 33 -20.81 15.62 -11.63
C ASN A 33 -22.04 15.10 -12.40
N PRO A 34 -22.52 15.79 -13.46
CA PRO A 34 -23.84 15.58 -14.05
C PRO A 34 -24.19 14.10 -14.31
N PRO A 35 -25.48 13.73 -14.22
CA PRO A 35 -25.92 12.36 -14.47
C PRO A 35 -25.29 11.76 -15.73
N GLY A 36 -24.63 10.61 -15.58
CA GLY A 36 -24.06 9.84 -16.70
C GLY A 36 -22.59 10.11 -17.05
N GLN A 37 -21.89 11.05 -16.39
CA GLN A 37 -20.47 11.29 -16.67
C GLN A 37 -19.53 10.30 -15.96
N TYR A 38 -19.89 9.85 -14.76
CA TYR A 38 -19.10 8.95 -13.92
C TYR A 38 -19.92 7.75 -13.45
N GLY A 39 -19.24 6.68 -13.03
CA GLY A 39 -19.89 5.53 -12.39
C GLY A 39 -20.56 5.92 -11.07
N SER A 40 -21.71 5.31 -10.75
CA SER A 40 -22.37 5.53 -9.46
C SER A 40 -21.57 4.91 -8.32
N ALA A 41 -21.37 5.66 -7.24
CA ALA A 41 -20.74 5.20 -6.00
C ALA A 41 -21.75 4.67 -4.96
N ASP A 42 -23.04 4.59 -5.29
CA ASP A 42 -24.11 4.30 -4.31
C ASP A 42 -23.91 2.94 -3.62
N ALA A 43 -23.51 1.92 -4.38
CA ALA A 43 -23.21 0.60 -3.84
C ALA A 43 -22.01 0.62 -2.86
N LEU A 44 -20.96 1.41 -3.17
CA LEU A 44 -19.80 1.56 -2.30
C LEU A 44 -20.17 2.34 -1.02
N ILE A 45 -20.96 3.41 -1.15
CA ILE A 45 -21.44 4.20 -0.02
C ILE A 45 -22.31 3.34 0.91
N ALA A 46 -23.29 2.62 0.34
CA ALA A 46 -24.17 1.74 1.11
C ALA A 46 -23.38 0.61 1.80
N ALA A 47 -22.44 -0.02 1.10
CA ALA A 47 -21.57 -1.05 1.69
C ALA A 47 -20.73 -0.49 2.84
N THR A 48 -20.21 0.73 2.70
CA THR A 48 -19.38 1.36 3.74
C THR A 48 -20.22 1.73 4.96
N GLN A 49 -21.40 2.31 4.77
CA GLN A 49 -22.33 2.64 5.86
C GLN A 49 -22.78 1.38 6.61
N GLN A 50 -23.08 0.30 5.87
CA GLN A 50 -23.41 -1.00 6.46
C GLN A 50 -22.23 -1.55 7.28
N ALA A 51 -21.02 -1.51 6.75
CA ALA A 51 -19.81 -1.96 7.44
C ALA A 51 -19.53 -1.14 8.71
N ALA A 52 -19.72 0.18 8.65
CA ALA A 52 -19.50 1.11 9.75
C ALA A 52 -20.40 0.82 10.95
N SER A 53 -21.66 0.42 10.71
CA SER A 53 -22.65 0.10 11.77
C SER A 53 -22.20 -0.96 12.77
N ARG A 54 -21.18 -1.77 12.41
CA ARG A 54 -20.62 -2.84 13.24
C ARG A 54 -19.23 -2.52 13.81
N THR A 55 -18.73 -1.31 13.59
CA THR A 55 -17.38 -0.84 14.02
C THR A 55 -17.50 0.36 14.96
N GLN A 56 -16.39 0.78 15.58
CA GLN A 56 -16.32 2.07 16.28
C GLN A 56 -16.08 3.23 15.29
N ALA A 57 -16.75 3.20 14.13
CA ALA A 57 -16.61 4.20 13.08
C ALA A 57 -17.94 4.88 12.76
N ARG A 58 -17.90 6.19 12.58
CA ARG A 58 -18.97 7.01 12.02
C ARG A 58 -18.58 7.38 10.61
N VAL A 59 -19.52 7.25 9.68
CA VAL A 59 -19.28 7.51 8.27
C VAL A 59 -20.37 8.42 7.75
N SER A 60 -19.96 9.49 7.09
CA SER A 60 -20.86 10.38 6.34
C SER A 60 -20.30 10.61 4.96
N GLU A 61 -21.17 10.87 4.00
CA GLU A 61 -20.70 11.43 2.73
C GLU A 61 -20.09 12.81 2.95
N ALA A 62 -19.04 13.13 2.19
CA ALA A 62 -18.46 14.45 2.19
C ALA A 62 -19.47 15.50 1.69
N SER A 63 -19.28 16.75 2.08
CA SER A 63 -20.14 17.87 1.73
C SER A 63 -20.26 18.06 0.21
N THR A 64 -21.46 18.43 -0.24
CA THR A 64 -21.71 18.80 -1.64
C THR A 64 -21.09 20.14 -2.03
N ALA A 65 -20.64 20.92 -1.05
CA ALA A 65 -19.92 22.17 -1.28
C ALA A 65 -18.43 21.95 -1.64
N ASN A 66 -17.91 20.73 -1.49
CA ASN A 66 -16.53 20.42 -1.81
C ASN A 66 -16.29 20.50 -3.34
N PRO A 67 -15.11 20.95 -3.79
CA PRO A 67 -14.82 21.19 -5.21
C PRO A 67 -14.71 19.92 -6.06
N GLY A 68 -14.91 18.73 -5.48
CA GLY A 68 -14.84 17.43 -6.14
C GLY A 68 -14.08 16.42 -5.27
N LEU A 69 -13.43 15.46 -5.94
CA LEU A 69 -12.57 14.49 -5.26
C LEU A 69 -11.31 15.16 -4.70
N PRO A 70 -10.85 14.79 -3.50
CA PRO A 70 -9.52 15.17 -3.02
C PRO A 70 -8.43 14.54 -3.93
N PRO A 71 -7.21 15.11 -3.95
CA PRO A 71 -6.08 14.52 -4.66
C PRO A 71 -5.89 13.04 -4.27
N SER A 72 -6.09 12.16 -5.24
CA SER A 72 -6.20 10.71 -5.02
C SER A 72 -5.80 9.92 -6.27
N SER A 73 -5.38 8.68 -6.08
CA SER A 73 -5.08 7.75 -7.19
C SER A 73 -6.33 7.42 -8.00
N LEU A 74 -7.51 7.45 -7.38
CA LEU A 74 -8.81 7.32 -8.03
C LEU A 74 -8.98 8.26 -9.23
N ALA A 75 -8.46 9.49 -9.14
CA ALA A 75 -8.49 10.43 -10.27
C ALA A 75 -7.76 9.90 -11.52
N SER A 76 -6.70 9.10 -11.33
CA SER A 76 -5.98 8.46 -12.45
C SER A 76 -6.81 7.37 -13.12
N PHE A 77 -7.58 6.59 -12.35
CA PHE A 77 -8.50 5.59 -12.90
C PHE A 77 -9.61 6.24 -13.73
N LEU A 78 -10.24 7.29 -13.20
CA LEU A 78 -11.33 8.02 -13.86
C LEU A 78 -10.91 8.66 -15.18
N ARG A 79 -9.65 9.08 -15.29
CA ARG A 79 -9.12 9.64 -16.54
C ARG A 79 -9.11 8.61 -17.68
N VAL A 80 -8.99 7.32 -17.35
CA VAL A 80 -8.96 6.23 -18.33
C VAL A 80 -10.33 5.59 -18.51
N LYS A 81 -11.08 5.38 -17.43
CA LYS A 81 -12.42 4.80 -17.42
C LYS A 81 -13.30 5.62 -16.48
N SER A 82 -13.96 6.65 -17.00
CA SER A 82 -14.81 7.54 -16.17
C SER A 82 -16.03 6.80 -15.59
N SER A 83 -16.49 5.75 -16.26
CA SER A 83 -17.62 4.92 -15.81
C SER A 83 -17.31 4.03 -14.61
N ILE A 84 -16.07 4.01 -14.10
CA ILE A 84 -15.72 3.23 -12.92
C ILE A 84 -16.38 3.83 -11.67
N SER A 85 -16.92 2.98 -10.81
CA SER A 85 -17.40 3.38 -9.50
C SER A 85 -16.20 3.58 -8.58
N GLY A 86 -16.16 4.67 -7.81
CA GLY A 86 -15.06 4.85 -6.87
C GLY A 86 -15.39 5.69 -5.65
N LEU A 87 -14.61 5.45 -4.61
CA LEU A 87 -14.79 6.04 -3.29
C LEU A 87 -13.41 6.32 -2.67
N VAL A 88 -13.23 7.51 -2.11
CA VAL A 88 -12.08 7.84 -1.26
C VAL A 88 -12.57 8.03 0.17
N LEU A 89 -12.07 7.20 1.07
CA LEU A 89 -12.29 7.28 2.51
C LEU A 89 -11.23 8.18 3.13
N THR A 90 -11.66 9.20 3.88
CA THR A 90 -10.75 10.16 4.52
C THR A 90 -11.20 10.54 5.94
N ASP A 91 -10.34 11.18 6.72
CA ASP A 91 -10.65 11.72 8.04
C ASP A 91 -11.21 13.16 8.00
N PHE A 92 -11.34 13.76 6.82
CA PHE A 92 -11.76 15.15 6.65
C PHE A 92 -12.92 15.33 5.67
N ASP A 93 -13.76 16.33 5.92
CA ASP A 93 -14.81 16.73 4.99
C ASP A 93 -14.25 17.63 3.89
N SER A 94 -13.82 18.85 4.23
CA SER A 94 -13.41 19.86 3.25
C SER A 94 -11.94 20.26 3.33
N ALA A 95 -11.32 20.10 4.51
CA ALA A 95 -9.94 20.49 4.78
C ALA A 95 -9.27 19.49 5.71
N PHE A 96 -7.99 19.20 5.47
CA PHE A 96 -7.23 18.25 6.28
C PHE A 96 -7.25 18.64 7.77
N LYS A 97 -7.41 17.63 8.63
CA LYS A 97 -7.37 17.84 10.09
C LYS A 97 -5.95 18.16 10.59
N GLY A 98 -4.93 17.56 9.98
CA GLY A 98 -3.53 17.78 10.33
C GLY A 98 -2.96 19.04 9.66
N PRO A 99 -2.28 19.93 10.39
CA PRO A 99 -1.66 21.13 9.83
C PRO A 99 -0.33 20.84 9.11
N TYR A 100 0.20 19.62 9.23
CA TYR A 100 1.57 19.25 8.88
C TYR A 100 1.67 18.34 7.65
N TYR A 101 0.66 18.30 6.78
CA TYR A 101 0.60 17.40 5.62
C TYR A 101 1.92 17.33 4.83
N GLN A 102 2.53 16.14 4.80
CA GLN A 102 3.81 15.86 4.10
C GLN A 102 5.01 16.72 4.56
N SER A 103 4.99 17.24 5.78
CA SER A 103 6.11 17.94 6.40
C SER A 103 6.89 17.04 7.37
N ASP A 104 8.01 17.53 7.86
CA ASP A 104 8.81 16.90 8.92
C ASP A 104 8.09 16.85 10.28
N HIS A 105 7.03 17.63 10.46
CA HIS A 105 6.15 17.58 11.64
C HIS A 105 4.94 16.65 11.45
N ASP A 106 4.86 15.91 10.35
CA ASP A 106 3.91 14.82 10.13
C ASP A 106 4.44 13.50 10.75
N ASP A 107 4.88 13.60 12.00
CA ASP A 107 5.67 12.58 12.70
C ASP A 107 4.82 11.71 13.64
N GLY A 108 3.51 12.00 13.74
CA GLY A 108 2.58 11.27 14.59
C GLY A 108 2.83 11.43 16.09
N LEU A 109 3.76 12.32 16.50
CA LEU A 109 4.08 12.55 17.89
C LEU A 109 2.85 13.10 18.62
N ASN A 110 2.59 12.57 19.83
CA ASN A 110 1.42 12.86 20.68
C ASN A 110 0.06 12.37 20.16
N THR A 111 -0.06 11.87 18.93
CA THR A 111 -1.30 11.30 18.40
C THR A 111 -1.19 9.80 18.07
N PHE A 112 -0.07 9.16 18.39
CA PHE A 112 0.21 7.75 18.10
C PHE A 112 -0.96 6.81 18.42
N GLN A 113 -1.46 6.81 19.67
CA GLN A 113 -2.58 5.94 20.05
C GLN A 113 -3.84 6.24 19.24
N HIS A 114 -4.15 7.52 19.00
CA HIS A 114 -5.32 7.92 18.21
C HIS A 114 -5.21 7.44 16.76
N MET A 115 -4.00 7.48 16.18
CA MET A 115 -3.76 6.94 14.84
C MET A 115 -3.94 5.42 14.79
N VAL A 116 -3.48 4.69 15.81
CA VAL A 116 -3.67 3.23 15.91
C VAL A 116 -5.17 2.90 15.94
N GLU A 117 -5.96 3.60 16.75
CA GLU A 117 -7.41 3.40 16.79
C GLU A 117 -8.07 3.71 15.44
N ALA A 118 -7.69 4.83 14.82
CA ALA A 118 -8.23 5.25 13.52
C ALA A 118 -7.91 4.25 12.39
N ILE A 119 -6.66 3.77 12.32
CA ILE A 119 -6.23 2.76 11.35
C ILE A 119 -6.96 1.44 11.61
N THR A 120 -7.14 1.05 12.86
CA THR A 120 -7.86 -0.16 13.24
C THR A 120 -9.32 -0.12 12.78
N ASP A 121 -10.02 0.98 13.07
CA ASP A 121 -11.42 1.14 12.70
C ASP A 121 -11.58 1.19 11.17
N ALA A 122 -10.69 1.91 10.46
CA ALA A 122 -10.67 1.93 9.01
C ALA A 122 -10.43 0.55 8.41
N ALA A 123 -9.47 -0.23 8.94
CA ALA A 123 -9.15 -1.57 8.45
C ALA A 123 -10.32 -2.54 8.64
N LEU A 124 -10.95 -2.54 9.82
CA LEU A 124 -12.12 -3.38 10.12
C LEU A 124 -13.31 -3.04 9.22
N MET A 125 -13.56 -1.74 9.02
CA MET A 125 -14.63 -1.26 8.17
C MET A 125 -14.38 -1.62 6.71
N LEU A 126 -13.18 -1.38 6.19
CA LEU A 126 -12.82 -1.73 4.80
C LEU A 126 -12.88 -3.24 4.57
N ALA A 127 -12.41 -4.06 5.51
CA ALA A 127 -12.50 -5.52 5.40
C ALA A 127 -13.96 -5.99 5.31
N ARG A 128 -14.86 -5.45 6.15
CA ARG A 128 -16.29 -5.77 6.10
C ARG A 128 -16.97 -5.23 4.85
N MET A 129 -16.62 -4.03 4.41
CA MET A 129 -17.13 -3.42 3.18
C MET A 129 -16.74 -4.28 1.97
N LEU A 130 -15.46 -4.63 1.85
CA LEU A 130 -14.98 -5.51 0.76
C LEU A 130 -15.69 -6.86 0.79
N HIS A 131 -15.81 -7.48 1.97
CA HIS A 131 -16.55 -8.72 2.11
C HIS A 131 -18.03 -8.58 1.71
N PHE A 132 -18.70 -7.50 2.13
CA PHE A 132 -20.09 -7.22 1.77
C PHE A 132 -20.28 -7.10 0.25
N LEU A 133 -19.32 -6.49 -0.45
CA LEU A 133 -19.36 -6.32 -1.90
C LEU A 133 -19.16 -7.63 -2.68
N VAL A 134 -18.39 -8.58 -2.14
CA VAL A 134 -18.01 -9.81 -2.87
C VAL A 134 -18.70 -11.08 -2.35
N LYS A 135 -19.35 -11.05 -1.19
CA LYS A 135 -19.98 -12.24 -0.61
C LYS A 135 -21.15 -12.74 -1.46
N ALA A 136 -21.30 -14.06 -1.51
CA ALA A 136 -22.46 -14.68 -2.16
C ALA A 136 -23.77 -14.32 -1.43
N PRO A 137 -24.92 -14.26 -2.12
CA PRO A 137 -26.21 -14.08 -1.47
C PRO A 137 -26.44 -15.11 -0.36
N GLY A 138 -26.78 -14.64 0.84
CA GLY A 138 -27.01 -15.50 2.02
C GLY A 138 -25.74 -15.92 2.77
N ALA A 139 -24.54 -15.56 2.32
CA ALA A 139 -23.32 -15.78 3.08
C ALA A 139 -23.32 -14.95 4.39
N PRO A 140 -22.81 -15.52 5.50
CA PRO A 140 -22.74 -14.83 6.78
C PRO A 140 -21.87 -13.57 6.68
N ASP A 141 -22.08 -12.63 7.59
CA ASP A 141 -21.23 -11.45 7.67
C ASP A 141 -19.82 -11.80 8.17
N LEU A 142 -18.84 -10.97 7.81
CA LEU A 142 -17.47 -11.13 8.25
C LEU A 142 -17.32 -10.73 9.71
N GLU A 143 -17.06 -11.72 10.56
CA GLU A 143 -16.70 -11.49 11.96
C GLU A 143 -15.20 -11.19 12.06
N LEU A 144 -14.88 -10.10 12.75
CA LEU A 144 -13.51 -9.61 12.91
C LEU A 144 -13.25 -9.31 14.38
N ASN A 145 -12.07 -9.69 14.87
CA ASN A 145 -11.63 -9.39 16.21
C ASN A 145 -10.90 -8.03 16.22
N ARG A 146 -11.51 -7.03 16.87
CA ARG A 146 -10.93 -5.68 16.96
C ARG A 146 -9.60 -5.66 17.70
N THR A 147 -9.46 -6.42 18.78
CA THR A 147 -8.20 -6.50 19.54
C THR A 147 -7.07 -7.07 18.69
N ALA A 148 -7.35 -8.10 17.88
CA ALA A 148 -6.36 -8.65 16.96
C ALA A 148 -6.00 -7.64 15.85
N ALA A 149 -6.99 -6.91 15.31
CA ALA A 149 -6.74 -5.87 14.32
C ALA A 149 -5.92 -4.70 14.89
N ALA A 150 -6.19 -4.30 16.13
CA ALA A 150 -5.43 -3.27 16.84
C ALA A 150 -3.98 -3.70 17.06
N ALA A 151 -3.74 -4.95 17.46
CA ALA A 151 -2.38 -5.49 17.60
C ALA A 151 -1.61 -5.46 16.26
N VAL A 152 -2.28 -5.77 15.15
CA VAL A 152 -1.68 -5.66 13.80
C VAL A 152 -1.39 -4.20 13.44
N ALA A 153 -2.32 -3.28 13.71
CA ALA A 153 -2.14 -1.86 13.44
C ALA A 153 -1.00 -1.26 14.28
N GLU A 154 -0.88 -1.64 15.55
CA GLU A 154 0.17 -1.17 16.44
C GLU A 154 1.54 -1.74 16.08
N ALA A 155 1.65 -3.07 15.95
CA ALA A 155 2.93 -3.74 15.75
C ALA A 155 3.52 -3.43 14.37
N ALA A 156 2.76 -3.64 13.30
CA ALA A 156 3.30 -3.60 11.94
C ALA A 156 3.20 -2.24 11.26
N LEU A 157 2.18 -1.44 11.58
CA LEU A 157 1.94 -0.16 10.91
C LEU A 157 2.45 0.99 11.78
N ALA A 158 1.99 1.13 13.01
CA ALA A 158 2.33 2.31 13.80
C ALA A 158 3.77 2.26 14.31
N SER A 159 4.18 1.19 14.99
CA SER A 159 5.50 1.09 15.61
C SER A 159 6.63 0.99 14.59
N CYS A 160 6.40 0.23 13.51
CA CYS A 160 7.38 0.09 12.45
C CYS A 160 7.35 1.24 11.46
N THR A 161 6.16 1.71 11.05
CA THR A 161 6.04 2.61 9.88
C THR A 161 5.83 4.10 10.18
N LEU A 162 5.36 4.44 11.38
CA LEU A 162 5.00 5.82 11.73
C LEU A 162 5.92 6.44 12.78
N SER A 163 6.61 5.64 13.60
CA SER A 163 7.49 6.16 14.66
C SER A 163 8.93 6.26 14.20
N ASP A 164 9.61 7.35 14.55
CA ASP A 164 11.06 7.51 14.32
C ASP A 164 11.91 6.50 15.10
N SER A 165 11.41 6.10 16.28
CA SER A 165 12.01 5.09 17.13
C SER A 165 10.92 4.12 17.60
N PRO A 166 11.08 2.80 17.37
CA PRO A 166 12.24 2.15 16.77
C PRO A 166 12.32 2.29 15.23
N GLY A 167 11.27 2.76 14.56
CA GLY A 167 11.19 2.75 13.09
C GLY A 167 11.36 1.33 12.55
N PHE A 168 12.11 1.17 11.46
CA PHE A 168 12.40 -0.16 10.92
C PHE A 168 13.30 -1.05 11.82
N ARG A 169 13.71 -0.60 13.01
CA ARG A 169 14.30 -1.49 14.04
C ARG A 169 13.25 -2.27 14.82
N CYS A 170 11.95 -2.02 14.61
CA CYS A 170 10.91 -2.83 15.22
C CYS A 170 11.13 -4.32 14.90
N PRO A 171 10.72 -5.24 15.79
CA PRO A 171 10.91 -6.68 15.59
C PRO A 171 10.38 -7.19 14.25
N GLU A 172 9.23 -6.69 13.81
CA GLU A 172 8.56 -7.11 12.58
C GLU A 172 9.37 -6.72 11.33
N ALA A 173 9.88 -5.49 11.27
CA ALA A 173 10.70 -5.06 10.14
C ALA A 173 12.10 -5.71 10.17
N ALA A 174 12.73 -5.81 11.33
CA ALA A 174 14.03 -6.45 11.48
C ALA A 174 14.02 -7.94 11.07
N ALA A 175 12.87 -8.60 11.19
CA ALA A 175 12.66 -9.97 10.73
C ALA A 175 12.47 -10.07 9.20
N LEU A 176 12.03 -9.00 8.53
CA LEU A 176 11.57 -9.04 7.13
C LEU A 176 12.47 -8.29 6.15
N ILE A 177 13.27 -7.33 6.62
CA ILE A 177 14.16 -6.51 5.79
C ILE A 177 15.51 -6.31 6.50
N ASN A 178 16.49 -5.78 5.77
CA ASN A 178 17.70 -5.22 6.37
C ASN A 178 17.51 -3.70 6.46
N PRO A 179 17.19 -3.15 7.65
CA PRO A 179 16.93 -1.72 7.79
C PRO A 179 18.16 -0.91 7.40
N GLU A 180 17.96 0.12 6.58
CA GLU A 180 18.99 1.14 6.38
C GLU A 180 19.01 2.10 7.57
N PHE A 181 20.22 2.49 7.97
CA PHE A 181 20.42 3.41 9.08
C PHE A 181 21.03 4.70 8.58
N ARG A 182 20.50 5.83 9.03
CA ARG A 182 21.27 7.08 9.03
C ARG A 182 22.19 7.08 10.23
N VAL A 183 23.43 7.50 10.02
CA VAL A 183 24.39 7.79 11.08
C VAL A 183 24.52 9.31 11.16
N TYR A 184 24.23 9.88 12.31
CA TYR A 184 24.39 11.31 12.55
C TYR A 184 25.81 11.64 13.01
N GLU A 185 26.17 12.92 12.99
CA GLU A 185 27.53 13.39 13.34
C GLU A 185 27.93 13.03 14.79
N ASP A 186 26.94 12.92 15.68
CA ASP A 186 27.13 12.51 17.08
C ASP A 186 27.28 10.99 17.27
N GLY A 187 27.27 10.22 16.18
CA GLY A 187 27.38 8.76 16.18
C GLY A 187 26.06 8.03 16.47
N THR A 188 24.96 8.74 16.70
CA THR A 188 23.65 8.13 16.86
C THR A 188 23.13 7.59 15.52
N THR A 189 22.27 6.57 15.59
CA THR A 189 21.65 5.98 14.40
C THR A 189 20.14 6.02 14.45
N SER A 190 19.53 6.31 13.31
CA SER A 190 18.07 6.29 13.13
C SER A 190 17.68 5.37 11.98
N ALA A 191 16.64 4.58 12.22
CA ALA A 191 15.91 3.80 11.22
C ALA A 191 14.50 4.38 10.99
N ALA A 192 14.35 5.68 11.26
CA ALA A 192 13.14 6.42 10.95
C ALA A 192 12.81 6.28 9.46
N ILE A 193 11.53 6.42 9.16
CA ILE A 193 11.03 6.14 7.83
C ILE A 193 10.92 7.37 6.99
N PHE A 194 11.28 7.20 5.73
CA PHE A 194 11.19 8.23 4.72
C PHE A 194 10.38 7.65 3.58
N ALA A 195 9.12 8.08 3.51
CA ALA A 195 8.22 7.72 2.41
C ALA A 195 8.54 8.47 1.10
N TYR A 196 9.63 9.25 1.08
CA TYR A 196 10.14 9.87 -0.14
C TYR A 196 10.52 8.75 -1.15
N PRO A 197 9.93 8.74 -2.35
CA PRO A 197 10.14 7.66 -3.31
C PRO A 197 11.56 7.57 -3.88
N GLY A 198 12.42 8.56 -3.58
CA GLY A 198 13.80 8.58 -4.04
C GLY A 198 13.95 8.92 -5.52
N VAL A 199 15.16 8.71 -6.01
CA VAL A 199 15.49 8.84 -7.44
C VAL A 199 15.63 7.46 -8.04
N MET A 200 14.83 7.17 -9.07
CA MET A 200 14.97 5.94 -9.83
C MET A 200 16.09 6.08 -10.86
N SER A 201 17.27 5.51 -10.57
CA SER A 201 18.43 5.56 -11.46
C SER A 201 18.34 4.57 -12.63
N PHE A 202 17.69 3.42 -12.42
CA PHE A 202 17.40 2.43 -13.48
C PHE A 202 16.18 1.58 -13.10
N VAL A 203 15.55 0.96 -14.10
CA VAL A 203 14.45 0.00 -13.93
C VAL A 203 15.03 -1.40 -14.08
N SER A 204 15.01 -2.20 -13.00
CA SER A 204 15.41 -3.60 -13.06
C SER A 204 14.39 -4.41 -13.87
N VAL A 205 14.87 -5.32 -14.72
CA VAL A 205 14.03 -6.33 -15.40
C VAL A 205 13.42 -7.31 -14.38
N TYR A 206 14.06 -7.45 -13.20
CA TYR A 206 13.58 -8.25 -12.08
C TYR A 206 13.42 -7.36 -10.84
N PRO A 207 12.33 -6.58 -10.73
CA PRO A 207 12.13 -5.62 -9.64
C PRO A 207 12.18 -6.29 -8.28
N LYS A 208 11.57 -7.47 -8.12
CA LYS A 208 11.61 -8.28 -6.90
C LYS A 208 13.01 -8.70 -6.47
N ARG A 209 13.97 -8.77 -7.40
CA ARG A 209 15.37 -9.16 -7.13
C ARG A 209 16.33 -7.99 -6.96
N SER A 210 15.89 -6.78 -7.29
CA SER A 210 16.75 -5.58 -7.22
C SER A 210 17.28 -5.35 -5.79
N PRO A 211 18.60 -5.23 -5.56
CA PRO A 211 19.14 -4.88 -4.26
C PRO A 211 18.86 -3.41 -3.88
N ASN A 212 18.51 -2.57 -4.86
CA ASN A 212 18.26 -1.14 -4.68
C ASN A 212 16.79 -0.82 -4.45
N LYS A 213 16.05 -1.71 -3.78
CA LYS A 213 14.64 -1.42 -3.48
C LYS A 213 14.53 -0.47 -2.31
N PRO A 214 13.70 0.58 -2.40
CA PRO A 214 13.47 1.43 -1.24
C PRO A 214 12.91 0.61 -0.07
N GLN A 215 13.28 1.01 1.14
CA GLN A 215 12.97 0.28 2.38
C GLN A 215 11.46 0.07 2.59
N VAL A 216 10.64 1.11 2.39
CA VAL A 216 9.18 1.05 2.56
C VAL A 216 8.50 0.03 1.62
N PRO A 217 8.66 0.09 0.28
CA PRO A 217 8.20 -0.96 -0.62
C PRO A 217 8.71 -2.36 -0.27
N SER A 218 9.96 -2.49 0.20
CA SER A 218 10.54 -3.78 0.58
C SER A 218 9.85 -4.36 1.82
N PHE A 219 9.65 -3.53 2.84
CA PHE A 219 8.92 -3.92 4.04
C PHE A 219 7.47 -4.29 3.71
N ILE A 220 6.75 -3.45 2.96
CA ILE A 220 5.35 -3.70 2.59
C ILE A 220 5.23 -5.00 1.77
N LEU A 221 6.13 -5.23 0.79
CA LEU A 221 6.15 -6.47 0.01
C LEU A 221 6.33 -7.70 0.90
N ASN A 222 7.32 -7.67 1.79
CA ASN A 222 7.60 -8.81 2.66
C ASN A 222 6.51 -9.01 3.72
N TYR A 223 6.00 -7.93 4.29
CA TYR A 223 4.96 -7.96 5.31
C TYR A 223 3.63 -8.48 4.74
N LEU A 224 3.16 -7.93 3.62
CA LEU A 224 1.94 -8.41 2.95
C LEU A 224 2.12 -9.83 2.43
N GLY A 225 3.29 -10.14 1.87
CA GLY A 225 3.60 -11.48 1.39
C GLY A 225 3.54 -12.53 2.49
N ASN A 226 4.04 -12.20 3.69
CA ASN A 226 3.99 -13.07 4.85
C ASN A 226 2.55 -13.18 5.41
N LEU A 227 1.84 -12.06 5.51
CA LEU A 227 0.47 -12.01 6.06
C LEU A 227 -0.55 -12.73 5.19
N THR A 228 -0.37 -12.71 3.87
CA THR A 228 -1.31 -13.28 2.89
C THR A 228 -0.87 -14.62 2.32
N ALA A 229 0.24 -15.18 2.81
CA ALA A 229 0.71 -16.50 2.40
C ALA A 229 -0.35 -17.55 2.76
N VAL A 230 -0.71 -18.38 1.80
CA VAL A 230 -1.65 -19.50 2.01
C VAL A 230 -0.86 -20.80 2.03
N PRO A 231 -0.74 -21.47 3.19
CA PRO A 231 -0.06 -22.75 3.28
C PRO A 231 -0.67 -23.75 2.31
N LEU A 232 0.18 -24.44 1.55
CA LEU A 232 -0.22 -25.54 0.70
C LEU A 232 -0.69 -26.71 1.56
N THR A 233 -1.85 -27.26 1.20
CA THR A 233 -2.53 -28.32 1.94
C THR A 233 -1.79 -29.65 1.92
N ASP A 234 -0.86 -29.84 0.96
CA ASP A 234 -0.06 -31.04 0.83
C ASP A 234 1.42 -30.73 0.97
N SER A 235 2.02 -31.29 2.03
CA SER A 235 3.45 -31.32 2.32
C SER A 235 4.21 -32.15 1.28
N THR A 236 4.14 -31.76 0.01
CA THR A 236 5.05 -32.28 -0.99
C THR A 236 6.41 -31.64 -0.70
N ASN A 237 7.16 -32.32 0.18
CA ASN A 237 8.58 -32.13 0.44
C ASN A 237 9.33 -32.16 -0.89
N THR A 238 9.37 -31.02 -1.55
CA THR A 238 10.22 -30.76 -2.68
C THR A 238 11.17 -29.68 -2.21
N SER A 239 12.45 -29.89 -2.45
CA SER A 239 13.54 -28.96 -2.15
C SER A 239 13.42 -27.60 -2.85
N SER A 240 12.28 -27.33 -3.52
CA SER A 240 11.93 -26.09 -4.22
C SER A 240 10.49 -25.61 -3.97
N GLY A 241 9.83 -26.11 -2.92
CA GLY A 241 8.45 -25.76 -2.55
C GLY A 241 8.30 -24.60 -1.55
N GLU A 242 7.08 -24.47 -1.01
CA GLU A 242 6.77 -23.51 0.06
C GLU A 242 7.65 -23.74 1.31
N GLY A 243 8.09 -22.65 1.93
CA GLY A 243 8.91 -22.66 3.14
C GLY A 243 10.40 -22.87 2.91
N VAL A 244 10.83 -23.19 1.67
CA VAL A 244 12.24 -23.33 1.28
C VAL A 244 12.96 -21.99 1.36
N GLU A 245 14.22 -22.02 1.80
CA GLU A 245 15.10 -20.84 1.86
C GLU A 245 15.32 -20.26 0.46
N CYS A 246 15.24 -18.94 0.32
CA CYS A 246 15.42 -18.26 -0.95
C CYS A 246 16.37 -17.05 -0.85
N ASN A 247 17.23 -16.92 -1.85
CA ASN A 247 18.11 -15.75 -2.01
C ASN A 247 17.55 -14.83 -3.12
N GLY A 248 16.35 -14.32 -2.85
CA GLY A 248 15.65 -13.39 -3.74
C GLY A 248 14.83 -14.01 -4.85
N ASP A 249 14.80 -15.33 -4.96
CA ASP A 249 14.03 -16.02 -5.99
C ASP A 249 13.48 -17.35 -5.52
N CYS A 250 12.31 -17.70 -6.06
CA CYS A 250 11.62 -18.96 -5.81
C CYS A 250 11.18 -19.57 -7.14
N GLU A 251 11.09 -20.89 -7.20
CA GLU A 251 10.57 -21.57 -8.37
C GLU A 251 9.04 -21.36 -8.51
N GLY A 252 8.53 -21.53 -9.73
CA GLY A 252 7.08 -21.50 -9.97
C GLY A 252 6.40 -20.18 -9.62
N SER A 253 5.28 -20.27 -8.89
CA SER A 253 4.42 -19.14 -8.52
C SER A 253 4.72 -18.56 -7.14
N PHE A 254 5.73 -19.05 -6.42
CA PHE A 254 6.05 -18.58 -5.07
C PHE A 254 6.78 -17.23 -5.10
N ALA A 255 6.63 -16.44 -4.03
CA ALA A 255 7.41 -15.24 -3.81
C ALA A 255 8.45 -15.47 -2.71
N CYS A 256 9.65 -14.92 -2.90
CA CYS A 256 10.67 -14.93 -1.86
C CYS A 256 10.39 -13.82 -0.85
N ILE A 257 9.94 -14.19 0.35
CA ILE A 257 9.51 -13.27 1.41
C ILE A 257 10.52 -13.23 2.54
N GLY A 258 10.79 -12.04 3.07
CA GLY A 258 11.72 -11.83 4.19
C GLY A 258 13.19 -11.89 3.79
N TRP A 259 13.49 -11.81 2.48
CA TRP A 259 14.88 -11.79 2.02
C TRP A 259 15.55 -10.46 2.37
N ARG A 260 16.61 -10.56 3.19
CA ARG A 260 17.43 -9.44 3.64
C ARG A 260 18.60 -9.29 2.67
N TYR A 261 18.48 -8.36 1.72
CA TYR A 261 19.45 -8.12 0.65
C TYR A 261 20.90 -8.03 1.14
N THR A 262 21.85 -8.33 0.25
CA THR A 262 23.32 -8.13 0.39
C THR A 262 24.05 -9.04 1.38
N THR A 263 23.37 -10.00 2.00
CA THR A 263 24.03 -10.99 2.86
C THR A 263 24.29 -12.30 2.13
N SER A 264 25.51 -12.83 2.28
CA SER A 264 25.82 -14.22 1.96
C SER A 264 25.53 -15.17 3.12
N ASP A 265 25.13 -14.63 4.28
CA ASP A 265 24.71 -15.42 5.44
C ASP A 265 23.29 -15.95 5.20
N LYS A 266 23.15 -17.27 5.37
CA LYS A 266 21.85 -17.94 5.30
C LYS A 266 20.84 -17.38 6.28
N SER A 267 21.29 -16.78 7.38
CA SER A 267 20.40 -16.11 8.33
C SER A 267 19.54 -15.04 7.67
N GLY A 268 20.01 -14.38 6.59
CA GLY A 268 19.27 -13.36 5.86
C GLY A 268 18.50 -13.85 4.64
N PHE A 269 18.46 -15.16 4.39
CA PHE A 269 17.64 -15.72 3.31
C PHE A 269 16.16 -15.58 3.65
N GLY A 270 15.35 -15.34 2.62
CA GLY A 270 13.90 -15.35 2.76
C GLY A 270 13.34 -16.76 2.71
N ARG A 271 12.01 -16.87 2.67
CA ARG A 271 11.30 -18.12 2.40
C ARG A 271 10.36 -18.00 1.21
N CYS A 272 10.26 -19.06 0.43
CA CYS A 272 9.29 -19.17 -0.64
C CYS A 272 7.88 -19.30 -0.06
N CYS A 273 7.03 -18.32 -0.31
CA CYS A 273 5.67 -18.26 0.21
C CYS A 273 4.67 -18.26 -0.94
N ASN A 274 3.56 -18.97 -0.76
CA ASN A 274 2.46 -18.98 -1.72
C ASN A 274 1.59 -17.72 -1.52
N THR A 275 1.99 -16.63 -2.16
CA THR A 275 1.32 -15.33 -2.06
C THR A 275 1.22 -14.68 -3.43
N THR A 276 0.15 -13.93 -3.65
CA THR A 276 -0.04 -13.11 -4.86
C THR A 276 0.67 -11.76 -4.78
N THR A 277 1.35 -11.47 -3.66
CA THR A 277 2.02 -10.19 -3.45
C THR A 277 3.14 -9.97 -4.49
N ASN A 278 3.12 -8.79 -5.09
CA ASN A 278 4.01 -8.45 -6.19
C ASN A 278 4.49 -7.01 -6.06
N LEU A 279 5.66 -6.73 -6.63
CA LEU A 279 6.22 -5.39 -6.73
C LEU A 279 6.23 -4.95 -8.18
N VAL A 280 5.51 -3.85 -8.45
CA VAL A 280 5.42 -3.23 -9.76
C VAL A 280 6.25 -1.94 -9.76
N PRO A 281 7.21 -1.77 -10.67
CA PRO A 281 7.92 -0.49 -10.82
C PRO A 281 6.95 0.64 -11.14
N ALA A 282 7.04 1.73 -10.38
CA ALA A 282 6.24 2.94 -10.59
C ALA A 282 7.12 4.06 -11.12
N TYR A 283 6.83 4.53 -12.35
CA TYR A 283 7.53 5.65 -12.97
C TYR A 283 6.66 6.39 -13.97
N SER A 284 7.00 7.65 -14.25
CA SER A 284 6.29 8.45 -15.24
C SER A 284 6.48 7.88 -16.64
N LEU A 285 5.37 7.64 -17.36
CA LEU A 285 5.38 7.24 -18.77
C LEU A 285 6.08 8.27 -19.68
N ARG A 286 6.17 9.54 -19.26
CA ARG A 286 6.90 10.58 -19.99
C ARG A 286 8.39 10.25 -20.11
N TRP A 287 8.94 9.52 -19.15
CA TRP A 287 10.34 9.08 -19.16
C TRP A 287 10.58 7.98 -20.20
N VAL A 288 9.67 7.02 -20.32
CA VAL A 288 9.71 5.96 -21.35
C VAL A 288 9.66 6.55 -22.75
N TRP A 289 8.79 7.53 -22.97
CA TRP A 289 8.60 8.17 -24.27
C TRP A 289 9.87 8.90 -24.76
N LEU A 290 10.59 9.57 -23.86
CA LEU A 290 11.85 10.26 -24.20
C LEU A 290 12.97 9.28 -24.60
N ARG A 291 13.04 8.11 -23.97
CA ARG A 291 14.06 7.09 -24.31
C ARG A 291 13.81 6.46 -25.67
N GLN A 292 12.55 6.22 -26.04
CA GLN A 292 12.18 5.70 -27.35
C GLN A 292 12.53 6.67 -28.49
N ARG A 293 12.36 7.99 -28.28
CA ARG A 293 12.77 9.00 -29.28
C ARG A 293 14.28 9.13 -29.45
N ARG A 294 15.06 9.03 -28.37
CA ARG A 294 16.53 9.06 -28.47
C ARG A 294 17.07 7.81 -29.19
N GLY A 295 16.53 6.62 -28.90
CA GLY A 295 16.91 5.39 -29.61
C GLY A 295 16.46 5.32 -31.08
N ALA A 296 15.42 6.08 -31.45
CA ALA A 296 15.00 6.20 -32.86
C ALA A 296 15.89 7.15 -33.67
N ASN A 297 16.45 8.18 -33.05
CA ASN A 297 17.38 9.12 -33.71
C ASN A 297 18.82 8.59 -33.82
N ASP A 298 19.20 7.56 -33.06
CA ASP A 298 20.53 6.91 -33.14
C ASP A 298 20.62 5.83 -34.24
N ARG A 299 19.54 5.59 -35.01
CA ARG A 299 19.63 4.81 -36.24
C ARG A 299 20.16 5.68 -37.37
N SER A 300 21.49 5.87 -37.40
CA SER A 300 22.19 6.36 -38.59
C SER A 300 21.86 5.46 -39.78
N PRO A 301 21.63 6.01 -41.00
CA PRO A 301 21.42 5.19 -42.17
C PRO A 301 22.71 4.44 -42.47
N ALA A 302 22.64 3.11 -42.49
CA ALA A 302 23.73 2.25 -42.92
C ALA A 302 24.24 2.75 -44.29
N GLY A 303 25.48 3.24 -44.26
CA GLY A 303 26.16 3.81 -45.40
C GLY A 303 26.34 2.79 -46.52
N ARG A 304 26.27 3.34 -47.74
CA ARG A 304 26.64 2.72 -49.02
C ARG A 304 27.88 1.83 -48.89
N ARG A 305 27.75 0.59 -49.34
CA ARG A 305 28.89 -0.19 -49.85
C ARG A 305 29.40 0.51 -51.11
N THR A 306 30.61 1.03 -51.09
CA THR A 306 31.39 1.32 -52.29
C THR A 306 32.33 0.15 -52.52
N ASN A 307 32.18 -0.49 -53.69
CA ASN A 307 33.16 -1.39 -54.26
C ASN A 307 34.42 -0.59 -54.62
N VAL A 308 35.58 -0.99 -54.11
CA VAL A 308 36.86 -1.19 -54.84
C VAL A 308 37.62 -2.28 -54.09
#